data_AF-G4Z9E1-F1
#
_entry.id   AF-G4Z9E1-F1
#
_cell.length_a   1.000
_cell.length_b   1.000
_cell.length_c   1.000
_cell.angle_alpha   90.00
_cell.angle_beta   90.00
_cell.angle_gamma   90.00
#
_symmetry.space_group_name_H-M   'P 1'
#
loop_
_entity.id
_entity.type
_entity.pdbx_description
1 polymer ?
#
loop_
_entity_poly.entity_id
_entity_poly.type
_entity_poly.pdbx_seq_one_letter_code
_entity_poly.pdbx_strand_id
1 'polypeptide(L)' 'MPKSSDLRWRAVTLVHVYDVEMSNVVSVLGVSVRSVQRWYGWFQSRGNVEGVGRKQRTSRWPPEVCRYGRDS' A
#
# COMPACT_ATOMS: atom_id res chain seq x y z
N MET A 1 15.35 -6.96 -2.60
CA MET A 1 13.88 -7.13 -2.60
C MET A 1 13.25 -5.92 -3.28
N PRO A 2 12.28 -6.09 -4.19
CA PRO A 2 11.56 -4.97 -4.77
C PRO A 2 10.91 -4.15 -3.65
N LYS A 3 10.93 -2.83 -3.75
CA LYS A 3 10.26 -1.99 -2.75
C LYS A 3 8.76 -2.28 -2.83
N SER A 4 8.06 -2.14 -1.70
CA SER A 4 6.62 -2.42 -1.65
C SER A 4 5.82 -1.57 -2.65
N SER A 5 6.32 -0.39 -3.02
CA SER A 5 5.79 0.47 -4.09
C SER A 5 5.87 -0.17 -5.48
N ASP A 6 6.97 -0.85 -5.79
CA ASP A 6 7.24 -1.41 -7.12
C ASP A 6 6.24 -2.53 -7.43
N LEU A 7 5.91 -3.35 -6.42
CA LEU A 7 4.92 -4.40 -6.55
C LEU A 7 3.52 -3.85 -6.85
N ARG A 8 3.14 -2.74 -6.18
CA ARG A 8 1.82 -2.12 -6.38
C ARG A 8 1.70 -1.50 -7.76
N TRP A 9 2.74 -0.77 -8.19
CA TRP A 9 2.79 -0.21 -9.54
C TRP A 9 2.72 -1.31 -10.58
N ARG A 10 3.48 -2.41 -10.43
CA ARG A 10 3.39 -3.56 -11.35
C ARG A 10 1.98 -4.13 -11.42
N ALA A 11 1.30 -4.31 -10.29
CA ALA A 11 -0.08 -4.80 -10.28
C ALA A 11 -1.03 -3.86 -11.02
N VAL A 12 -0.95 -2.55 -10.77
CA VAL A 12 -1.82 -1.55 -11.40
C VAL A 12 -1.51 -1.42 -12.90
N THR A 13 -0.24 -1.44 -13.31
CA THR A 13 0.14 -1.38 -14.72
C THR A 13 -0.41 -2.58 -15.49
N LEU A 14 -0.32 -3.79 -14.93
CA LEU A 14 -0.87 -5.00 -15.57
C LEU A 14 -2.38 -4.90 -15.78
N VAL A 15 -3.12 -4.42 -14.79
CA VAL A 15 -4.58 -4.25 -14.91
C VAL A 15 -4.95 -3.09 -15.84
N HIS A 16 -4.29 -1.93 -15.71
CA HIS A 16 -4.74 -0.70 -16.37
C HIS A 16 -4.21 -0.55 -17.80
N VAL A 17 -2.92 -0.82 -18.01
CA VAL A 17 -2.24 -0.55 -19.28
C VAL A 17 -2.33 -1.76 -20.20
N TYR A 18 -2.21 -2.95 -19.63
CA TYR A 18 -2.20 -4.21 -20.38
C TYR A 18 -3.55 -4.93 -20.37
N ASP A 19 -4.57 -4.35 -19.71
CA ASP A 19 -5.93 -4.91 -19.58
C ASP A 19 -5.94 -6.39 -19.11
N VAL A 20 -4.97 -6.76 -18.27
CA VAL A 20 -4.85 -8.12 -17.75
C VAL A 20 -5.91 -8.33 -16.67
N GLU A 21 -6.64 -9.44 -16.78
CA GLU A 21 -7.64 -9.81 -15.79
C GLU A 21 -7.05 -9.89 -14.37
N MET A 22 -7.78 -9.33 -13.40
CA MET A 22 -7.32 -9.20 -12.03
C MET A 22 -7.01 -10.56 -11.37
N SER A 23 -7.71 -11.63 -11.77
CA SER A 23 -7.47 -13.02 -11.36
C SER A 23 -6.05 -13.50 -11.76
N ASN A 24 -5.62 -13.20 -12.99
CA ASN A 24 -4.29 -13.53 -13.49
C ASN A 24 -3.20 -12.72 -12.77
N VAL A 25 -3.45 -11.43 -12.54
CA VAL A 25 -2.49 -10.56 -11.82
C VAL A 25 -2.26 -11.06 -10.39
N VAL A 26 -3.31 -11.49 -9.70
CA VAL A 26 -3.25 -12.07 -8.35
C VAL A 26 -2.43 -13.36 -8.33
N SER A 27 -2.65 -14.24 -9.32
CA SER A 27 -1.88 -15.48 -9.47
C SER A 27 -0.39 -15.22 -9.71
N VAL A 28 -0.06 -14.32 -10.65
CA VAL A 28 1.33 -14.02 -11.04
C VAL A 28 2.11 -13.29 -9.94
N LEU A 29 1.47 -12.34 -9.24
CA LEU A 29 2.15 -11.53 -8.23
C LEU A 29 2.06 -12.12 -6.82
N GLY A 30 1.27 -13.17 -6.60
CA GLY A 30 1.12 -13.82 -5.29
C GLY A 30 0.48 -12.92 -4.23
N VAL A 31 -0.44 -12.03 -4.63
CA VAL A 31 -1.09 -11.05 -3.75
C VAL A 31 -2.59 -11.27 -3.69
N SER A 32 -3.25 -10.86 -2.61
CA SER A 32 -4.71 -11.00 -2.52
C SER A 32 -5.45 -10.10 -3.51
N VAL A 33 -6.61 -10.55 -4.00
CA VAL A 33 -7.53 -9.74 -4.85
C VAL A 33 -7.84 -8.39 -4.18
N ARG A 34 -8.11 -8.40 -2.87
CA ARG A 34 -8.41 -7.19 -2.09
C ARG A 34 -7.25 -6.19 -2.09
N SER A 35 -6.01 -6.67 -2.12
CA SER A 35 -4.83 -5.80 -2.21
C SER A 35 -4.79 -5.08 -3.55
N VAL A 36 -4.96 -5.83 -4.65
CA VAL A 36 -4.96 -5.27 -6.02
C VAL A 36 -6.11 -4.27 -6.20
N GLN A 37 -7.33 -4.63 -5.76
CA GLN A 37 -8.49 -3.72 -5.80
C GLN A 37 -8.23 -2.43 -5.02
N ARG A 38 -7.64 -2.52 -3.83
CA ARG A 38 -7.32 -1.34 -3.02
C ARG A 38 -6.32 -0.43 -3.72
N TRP A 39 -5.24 -0.97 -4.27
CA TRP A 39 -4.22 -0.19 -4.97
C TRP A 39 -4.78 0.43 -6.25
N TYR A 40 -5.59 -0.32 -6.99
CA TYR A 40 -6.27 0.17 -8.18
C TYR A 40 -7.23 1.32 -7.86
N GLY A 41 -8.00 1.20 -6.77
CA GLY A 41 -8.88 2.29 -6.30
C GLY A 41 -8.10 3.55 -5.85
N TRP A 42 -6.93 3.38 -5.22
CA TRP A 42 -6.05 4.52 -4.91
C TRP A 42 -5.51 5.18 -6.17
N PHE A 43 -5.11 4.39 -7.16
CA PHE A 43 -4.67 4.90 -8.45
C PHE A 43 -5.79 5.68 -9.16
N GLN A 44 -7.00 5.12 -9.25
CA GLN A 44 -8.12 5.80 -9.90
C GLN A 44 -8.52 7.11 -9.20
N SER A 45 -8.42 7.18 -7.87
CA SER A 45 -8.83 8.36 -7.11
C SER A 45 -7.75 9.44 -7.02
N ARG A 46 -6.46 9.10 -7.06
CA ARG A 46 -5.34 10.01 -6.74
C ARG A 46 -4.19 10.01 -7.75
N GLY A 47 -4.22 9.11 -8.73
CA GLY A 47 -3.10 8.86 -9.63
C GLY A 47 -1.90 8.18 -8.96
N ASN A 48 -2.04 7.64 -7.74
CA ASN A 48 -0.94 7.01 -7.01
C ASN A 48 -1.39 5.72 -6.29
N VAL A 49 -0.49 4.73 -6.22
CA VAL A 49 -0.71 3.42 -5.58
C VAL A 49 -0.27 3.39 -4.11
N GLU A 50 0.23 4.50 -3.59
CA GLU A 50 0.53 4.65 -2.17
C GLU A 50 -0.72 5.07 -1.39
N GLY A 51 -0.92 4.43 -0.23
CA GLY A 51 -1.97 4.83 0.70
C GLY A 51 -1.70 6.23 1.25
N VAL A 52 -2.69 6.82 1.94
CA VAL A 52 -2.41 8.02 2.75
C VAL A 52 -1.25 7.64 3.67
N GLY A 53 -0.11 8.35 3.55
CA GLY A 53 1.08 8.09 4.35
C GLY A 53 0.67 7.87 5.79
N ARG A 54 1.21 6.81 6.43
CA ARG A 54 0.82 6.38 7.78
C ARG A 54 0.57 7.63 8.61
N LYS A 55 -0.69 7.89 9.00
CA LYS A 55 -0.97 8.87 10.07
C LYS A 55 0.01 8.49 11.15
N GLN A 56 0.90 9.43 11.50
CA GLN A 56 1.86 9.27 12.58
C GLN A 56 1.10 8.56 13.69
N ARG A 57 1.49 7.33 14.04
CA ARG A 57 0.79 6.55 15.06
C ARG A 57 0.82 7.43 16.29
N THR A 58 -0.25 8.17 16.54
CA THR A 58 -0.34 8.97 17.74
C THR A 58 -0.27 7.96 18.85
N SER A 59 0.68 8.19 19.75
CA SER A 59 0.62 7.72 21.11
C SER A 59 -0.82 7.40 21.51
N ARG A 60 -1.20 6.18 21.91
CA ARG A 60 -2.40 6.06 22.76
C ARG A 60 -2.15 6.84 24.07
N TRP A 61 -0.88 7.02 24.41
CA TRP A 61 -0.40 7.78 25.54
C TRP A 61 -0.12 9.23 25.16
N PRO A 62 -0.37 10.16 26.10
CA PRO A 62 0.07 11.54 25.98
C PRO A 62 1.56 11.62 25.61
N PRO A 63 1.97 12.65 24.83
CA PRO A 63 3.34 12.80 24.37
C PRO A 63 4.38 12.84 25.50
N GLU A 64 3.96 13.21 26.71
CA GLU A 64 4.76 13.20 27.93
C GLU A 64 5.27 11.80 28.29
N VAL A 65 4.41 10.78 28.21
CA VAL A 65 4.76 9.38 28.52
C VAL A 65 5.68 8.79 27.47
N CYS A 66 5.51 9.18 26.20
CA CYS A 66 6.35 8.70 25.11
C CYS A 66 7.80 9.21 25.17
N ARG A 67 8.04 10.34 25.85
CA ARG A 67 9.38 10.92 25.98
C ARG A 67 10.26 10.09 26.92
N TYR A 68 9.70 9.58 28.01
CA TYR A 68 10.43 8.78 29.00
C TYR A 68 10.92 7.43 28.49
N GLY A 69 10.20 6.78 27.57
CA GLY A 69 10.56 5.45 27.05
C GLY A 69 11.70 5.42 26.02
N ARG A 70 12.30 6.57 25.68
CA ARG A 70 13.38 6.66 24.68
C ARG A 70 14.78 6.80 25.30
N ASP A 71 14.87 7.17 26.57
CA ASP A 71 16.14 7.52 27.24
C ASP A 71 16.58 6.45 28.27
N SER A 72 16.27 5.17 28.02
CA SER A 72 16.71 4.01 28.84
C SER A 72 17.65 3.09 28.07
#